data_AF-A0A2V7KGH5-F1
#
_entry.id   AF-A0A2V7KGH5-F1
#
_cell.length_a   1.000
_cell.length_b   1.000
_cell.length_c   1.000
_cell.angle_alpha   90.00
_cell.angle_beta   90.00
_cell.angle_gamma   90.00
#
_symmetry.space_group_name_H-M   'P 1'
#
loop_
_entity.id
_entity.type
_entity.pdbx_description
1 polymer ?
#
loop_
_entity_poly.entity_id
_entity_poly.type
_entity_poly.pdbx_seq_one_letter_code
_entity_poly.pdbx_strand_id
1 'polypeptide(L)'
;MRNEANGERPRGAARVRHPLHQGNGGTNGMRLAALPRHSPPPKRPIVSARFPMLLCLALVFGTGHARSSYAPLLDNGLARTRPMGWNSWNHFHETADAMVSGGLRDAGYEYVVIDDCWQVARDRAGRLVADSARFPGGIKPLADYVHSKGLKFGIYTDAGRLTCQGRPGTYGSEEIDARTFAEWGVDYVKEDWCNSEGLDAPTQYAKFRDALAKARRPIVFSICEWGSNQPWEWGPRTGNLWRTTGDIGDRWASMIAILDLS
;
A
#
# COMPACT_ATOMS: atom_id res chain seq x y z
N MET A 1 10.33 14.52 -33.91
CA MET A 1 9.09 14.28 -34.69
C MET A 1 8.03 13.81 -33.71
N ARG A 2 6.90 14.53 -33.66
CA ARG A 2 5.77 14.27 -32.74
C ARG A 2 5.05 12.99 -33.13
N ASN A 3 4.46 12.28 -32.16
CA ASN A 3 3.13 11.72 -32.33
C ASN A 3 2.45 11.49 -30.99
N GLU A 4 1.41 12.29 -30.77
CA GLU A 4 0.42 12.25 -29.71
C GLU A 4 -0.56 11.09 -29.99
N ALA A 5 -0.86 10.27 -28.99
CA ALA A 5 -1.95 9.29 -29.08
C ALA A 5 -3.17 9.83 -28.35
N ASN A 6 -4.12 10.37 -29.13
CA ASN A 6 -5.45 10.76 -28.69
C ASN A 6 -6.31 9.51 -28.41
N GLY A 7 -6.91 9.46 -27.22
CA GLY A 7 -7.86 8.42 -26.84
C GLY A 7 -9.26 8.69 -27.37
N GLU A 8 -9.85 7.71 -28.06
CA GLU A 8 -11.27 7.67 -28.39
C GLU A 8 -12.02 6.81 -27.34
N ARG A 9 -13.06 7.39 -26.72
CA ARG A 9 -14.02 6.68 -25.86
C ARG A 9 -15.16 6.09 -26.71
N PRO A 10 -15.61 4.85 -26.46
CA PRO A 10 -16.90 4.40 -26.98
C PRO A 10 -18.05 4.89 -26.08
N ARG A 11 -19.08 5.44 -26.74
CA ARG A 11 -20.39 5.78 -26.16
C ARG A 11 -21.24 4.52 -26.05
N GLY A 12 -22.01 4.39 -24.96
CA GLY A 12 -23.21 3.55 -24.94
C GLY A 12 -23.32 2.64 -23.72
N ALA A 13 -23.87 3.16 -22.61
CA ALA A 13 -24.43 2.34 -21.55
C ALA A 13 -25.94 2.64 -21.44
N ALA A 14 -26.75 1.64 -21.79
CA ALA A 14 -28.20 1.68 -21.69
C ALA A 14 -28.64 1.68 -20.22
N ARG A 15 -29.59 2.57 -19.89
CA ARG A 15 -30.29 2.62 -18.59
C ARG A 15 -31.11 1.35 -18.37
N VAL A 16 -30.75 0.56 -17.36
CA VAL A 16 -31.64 -0.48 -16.81
C VAL A 16 -32.56 0.17 -15.77
N ARG A 17 -33.88 0.08 -16.01
CA ARG A 17 -34.93 0.51 -15.07
C ARG A 17 -35.23 -0.62 -14.09
N HIS A 18 -35.13 -0.39 -12.79
CA HIS A 18 -35.67 -1.28 -11.76
C HIS A 18 -37.19 -1.05 -11.59
N PRO A 19 -38.02 -2.09 -11.52
CA PRO A 19 -39.42 -1.95 -11.14
C PRO A 19 -39.57 -1.84 -9.61
N LEU A 20 -40.46 -0.94 -9.21
CA LEU A 20 -41.03 -0.78 -7.86
C LEU A 20 -41.82 -2.03 -7.48
N HIS A 21 -41.50 -2.65 -6.34
CA HIS A 21 -42.34 -3.71 -5.76
C HIS A 21 -43.35 -3.08 -4.79
N GLN A 22 -44.63 -3.15 -5.18
CA GLN A 22 -45.77 -2.86 -4.31
C GLN A 22 -45.89 -3.93 -3.23
N GLY A 23 -46.43 -3.51 -2.08
CA GLY A 23 -46.59 -4.29 -0.87
C GLY A 23 -47.69 -5.35 -0.93
N ASN A 24 -47.68 -6.19 0.10
CA ASN A 24 -48.84 -6.99 0.45
C ASN A 24 -48.96 -7.05 1.98
N GLY A 25 -50.15 -6.69 2.47
CA GLY A 25 -50.51 -6.75 3.88
C GLY A 25 -50.78 -8.19 4.32
N GLY A 26 -50.45 -8.46 5.58
CA GLY A 26 -50.76 -9.73 6.23
C GLY A 26 -50.84 -9.51 7.73
N THR A 27 -52.02 -9.20 8.22
CA THR A 27 -52.39 -9.18 9.64
C THR A 27 -52.39 -10.61 10.19
N ASN A 28 -51.70 -10.87 11.29
CA ASN A 28 -52.01 -12.03 12.13
C ASN A 28 -51.64 -11.82 13.60
N GLY A 29 -52.69 -11.71 14.42
CA GLY A 29 -52.85 -12.48 15.66
C GLY A 29 -51.80 -12.35 16.75
N MET A 30 -51.97 -11.33 17.59
CA MET A 30 -51.34 -11.20 18.90
C MET A 30 -51.85 -12.33 19.84
N ARG A 31 -50.98 -13.27 20.23
CA ARG A 31 -51.23 -14.20 21.35
C ARG A 31 -50.33 -13.81 22.52
N LEU A 32 -50.95 -13.35 23.61
CA LEU A 32 -50.31 -13.13 24.90
C LEU A 32 -49.76 -14.45 25.45
N ALA A 33 -48.44 -14.52 25.65
CA ALA A 33 -47.82 -15.55 26.48
C ALA A 33 -47.59 -14.99 27.89
N ALA A 34 -48.07 -15.71 28.89
CA ALA A 34 -47.98 -15.36 30.30
C ALA A 34 -46.54 -15.48 30.83
N LEU A 35 -46.08 -14.46 31.56
CA LEU A 35 -44.80 -14.43 32.26
C LEU A 35 -44.81 -15.31 33.52
N PRO A 36 -43.79 -16.14 33.79
CA PRO A 36 -43.68 -16.85 35.06
C PRO A 36 -43.25 -15.91 36.20
N ARG A 37 -43.84 -16.13 37.39
CA ARG A 37 -43.70 -15.33 38.61
C ARG A 37 -42.30 -15.50 39.22
N HIS A 38 -41.64 -14.39 39.56
CA HIS A 38 -40.40 -14.37 40.33
C HIS A 38 -40.65 -14.76 41.79
N SER A 39 -39.91 -15.75 42.29
CA SER A 39 -39.77 -16.05 43.72
C SER A 39 -38.74 -15.11 44.37
N PRO A 40 -38.96 -14.62 45.60
CA PRO A 40 -38.00 -13.77 46.29
C PRO A 40 -36.80 -14.57 46.84
N PRO A 41 -35.59 -13.98 46.89
CA PRO A 41 -34.42 -14.66 47.44
C PRO A 41 -34.45 -14.71 48.98
N PRO A 42 -33.81 -15.71 49.62
CA PRO A 42 -33.75 -15.83 51.07
C PRO A 42 -32.83 -14.78 51.71
N LYS A 43 -33.28 -14.20 52.82
CA LYS A 43 -32.53 -13.23 53.64
C LYS A 43 -31.38 -13.96 54.39
N ARG A 44 -30.14 -13.54 54.17
CA ARG A 44 -28.97 -13.97 54.96
C ARG A 44 -28.75 -13.05 56.17
N PRO A 45 -28.30 -13.57 57.33
CA PRO A 45 -28.06 -12.75 58.51
C PRO A 45 -26.77 -11.93 58.37
N ILE A 46 -26.84 -10.68 58.84
CA ILE A 46 -25.70 -9.75 58.92
C ILE A 46 -24.93 -10.08 60.20
N VAL A 47 -23.71 -10.61 60.06
CA VAL A 47 -22.76 -10.75 61.16
C VAL A 47 -21.73 -9.65 61.03
N SER A 48 -21.64 -8.77 62.03
CA SER A 48 -20.66 -7.68 62.09
C SER A 48 -19.28 -8.24 62.44
N ALA A 49 -18.38 -8.33 61.47
CA ALA A 49 -16.96 -8.58 61.72
C ALA A 49 -16.19 -7.26 61.58
N ARG A 50 -15.67 -6.75 62.72
CA ARG A 50 -14.76 -5.61 62.78
C ARG A 50 -13.40 -6.04 62.22
N PHE A 51 -12.97 -5.44 61.10
CA PHE A 51 -11.61 -5.56 60.58
C PHE A 51 -10.71 -4.49 61.25
N PRO A 52 -9.55 -4.84 61.84
CA PRO A 52 -8.55 -3.85 62.22
C PRO A 52 -7.80 -3.38 60.97
N MET A 53 -7.77 -2.06 60.81
CA MET A 53 -7.05 -1.32 59.78
C MET A 53 -5.54 -1.46 60.02
N LEU A 54 -4.86 -2.31 59.25
CA LEU A 54 -3.40 -2.28 59.11
C LEU A 54 -3.03 -1.44 57.88
N LEU A 55 -2.43 -0.29 58.17
CA LEU A 55 -1.89 0.67 57.22
C LEU A 55 -0.60 0.11 56.59
N CYS A 56 -0.69 -0.39 55.36
CA CYS A 56 0.46 -0.63 54.50
C CYS A 56 0.16 -0.08 53.10
N LEU A 57 0.52 1.18 52.86
CA LEU A 57 0.63 1.70 51.51
C LEU A 57 2.04 2.26 51.32
N ALA A 58 2.93 1.40 50.85
CA ALA A 58 4.18 1.83 50.24
C ALA A 58 3.83 2.62 48.98
N LEU A 59 3.99 3.94 49.04
CA LEU A 59 3.97 4.81 47.86
C LEU A 59 5.24 4.54 47.04
N VAL A 60 5.16 3.54 46.15
CA VAL A 60 6.07 3.46 45.02
C VAL A 60 5.69 4.61 44.09
N PHE A 61 6.35 5.75 44.25
CA PHE A 61 6.39 6.78 43.22
C PHE A 61 7.21 6.26 42.04
N GLY A 62 6.62 5.34 41.29
CA GLY A 62 7.07 5.04 39.95
C GLY A 62 6.84 6.30 39.13
N THR A 63 7.90 7.04 38.84
CA THR A 63 7.91 8.06 37.80
C THR A 63 7.60 7.36 36.48
N GLY A 64 6.32 7.20 36.19
CA GLY A 64 5.82 6.78 34.90
C GLY A 64 6.28 7.83 33.90
N HIS A 65 7.42 7.58 33.27
CA HIS A 65 7.77 8.27 32.04
C HIS A 65 6.65 7.89 31.08
N ALA A 66 5.73 8.82 30.85
CA ALA A 66 4.82 8.74 29.74
C ALA A 66 5.69 8.62 28.48
N ARG A 67 5.92 7.38 28.03
CA ARG A 67 6.52 7.14 26.74
C ARG A 67 5.56 7.77 25.75
N SER A 68 6.05 8.80 25.08
CA SER A 68 5.46 9.37 23.87
C SER A 68 4.81 8.24 23.06
N SER A 69 3.48 8.29 22.91
CA SER A 69 2.67 7.24 22.29
C SER A 69 2.68 7.31 20.75
N TYR A 70 3.62 8.04 20.17
CA TYR A 70 3.79 8.03 18.72
C TYR A 70 4.40 6.69 18.32
N ALA A 71 3.72 5.99 17.42
CA ALA A 71 4.26 4.78 16.82
C ALA A 71 5.63 5.08 16.18
N PRO A 72 6.61 4.17 16.29
CA PRO A 72 7.97 4.41 15.81
C PRO A 72 7.98 4.65 14.30
N LEU A 73 8.91 5.49 13.86
CA LEU A 73 9.22 5.70 12.44
C LEU A 73 9.76 4.42 11.80
N LEU A 74 9.63 4.31 10.48
CA LEU A 74 10.22 3.21 9.72
C LEU A 74 11.74 3.31 9.79
N ASP A 75 12.38 2.29 10.36
CA ASP A 75 13.83 2.20 10.47
C ASP A 75 14.35 0.90 9.85
N ASN A 76 14.23 0.79 8.53
CA ASN A 76 14.65 -0.40 7.76
C ASN A 76 16.08 -0.29 7.19
N GLY A 77 16.83 0.75 7.55
CA GLY A 77 18.21 0.97 7.09
C GLY A 77 18.34 1.50 5.65
N LEU A 78 17.24 1.67 4.91
CA LEU A 78 17.24 2.05 3.50
C LEU A 78 16.90 3.54 3.30
N ALA A 79 17.23 4.06 2.11
CA ALA A 79 16.90 5.43 1.68
C ALA A 79 17.27 6.52 2.71
N ARG A 80 18.41 6.37 3.39
CA ARG A 80 18.94 7.38 4.33
C ARG A 80 19.22 8.72 3.64
N THR A 81 19.54 8.65 2.35
CA THR A 81 19.50 9.76 1.41
C THR A 81 18.41 9.51 0.38
N ARG A 82 17.99 10.58 -0.30
CA ARG A 82 16.98 10.49 -1.37
C ARG A 82 17.44 9.48 -2.44
N PRO A 83 16.64 8.44 -2.76
CA PRO A 83 16.94 7.55 -3.87
C PRO A 83 17.06 8.33 -5.17
N MET A 84 18.08 8.03 -5.97
CA MET A 84 18.33 8.66 -7.27
C MET A 84 18.36 7.60 -8.35
N GLY A 85 17.73 7.87 -9.47
CA GLY A 85 17.64 6.90 -10.55
C GLY A 85 16.79 7.38 -11.71
N TRP A 86 16.31 6.42 -12.48
CA TRP A 86 15.45 6.63 -13.62
C TRP A 86 14.26 5.69 -13.55
N ASN A 87 13.09 6.19 -13.97
CA ASN A 87 11.85 5.44 -14.03
C ASN A 87 11.26 5.57 -15.43
N SER A 88 10.81 4.46 -16.03
CA SER A 88 9.99 4.53 -17.23
C SER A 88 9.15 3.30 -17.51
N TRP A 89 8.38 3.41 -18.60
CA TRP A 89 7.62 2.34 -19.22
C TRP A 89 8.42 1.36 -20.11
N ASN A 90 9.57 1.75 -20.69
CA ASN A 90 10.23 1.01 -21.79
C ASN A 90 11.78 1.15 -21.81
N HIS A 91 12.48 0.30 -22.57
CA HIS A 91 13.93 0.36 -22.91
C HIS A 91 14.91 0.25 -21.72
N PHE A 92 14.83 -0.85 -20.97
CA PHE A 92 15.56 -1.02 -19.71
C PHE A 92 17.04 -1.38 -19.88
N HIS A 93 17.39 -2.22 -20.87
CA HIS A 93 18.79 -2.56 -21.12
C HIS A 93 19.57 -1.34 -21.61
N GLU A 94 19.01 -0.63 -22.58
CA GLU A 94 19.61 0.57 -23.17
C GLU A 94 19.72 1.68 -22.14
N THR A 95 18.73 1.83 -21.27
CA THR A 95 18.79 2.83 -20.20
C THR A 95 19.86 2.50 -19.17
N ALA A 96 19.97 1.24 -18.74
CA ALA A 96 21.04 0.83 -17.83
C ALA A 96 22.43 1.08 -18.44
N ASP A 97 22.62 0.72 -19.71
CA ASP A 97 23.86 1.01 -20.44
C ASP A 97 24.13 2.51 -20.58
N ALA A 98 23.11 3.32 -20.88
CA ALA A 98 23.23 4.78 -20.99
C ALA A 98 23.54 5.45 -19.65
N MET A 99 22.94 4.98 -18.55
CA MET A 99 23.22 5.50 -17.20
C MET A 99 24.66 5.22 -16.78
N VAL A 100 25.22 4.07 -17.15
CA VAL A 100 26.63 3.76 -16.85
C VAL A 100 27.57 4.53 -17.78
N SER A 101 27.39 4.41 -19.10
CA SER A 101 28.29 5.04 -20.08
C SER A 101 28.25 6.56 -20.07
N GLY A 102 27.10 7.15 -19.71
CA GLY A 102 26.93 8.59 -19.54
C GLY A 102 27.36 9.13 -18.17
N GLY A 103 27.85 8.29 -17.25
CA GLY A 103 28.34 8.71 -15.94
C GLY A 103 27.27 9.02 -14.89
N LEU A 104 25.98 8.79 -15.19
CA LEU A 104 24.88 9.02 -14.22
C LEU A 104 24.99 8.09 -13.02
N ARG A 105 25.38 6.82 -13.23
CA ARG A 105 25.65 5.89 -12.12
C ARG A 105 26.68 6.47 -11.16
N ASP A 106 27.80 6.95 -11.70
CA ASP A 106 28.92 7.46 -10.90
C ASP A 106 28.58 8.80 -10.24
N ALA A 107 27.60 9.54 -10.78
CA ALA A 107 26.97 10.71 -10.16
C ALA A 107 25.93 10.36 -9.07
N GLY A 108 25.65 9.08 -8.83
CA GLY A 108 24.76 8.58 -7.77
C GLY A 108 23.37 8.12 -8.22
N TYR A 109 23.04 8.17 -9.51
CA TYR A 109 21.78 7.64 -10.03
C TYR A 109 21.88 6.12 -10.16
N GLU A 110 21.45 5.40 -9.13
CA GLU A 110 21.67 3.97 -9.00
C GLU A 110 20.44 3.11 -9.32
N TYR A 111 19.22 3.65 -9.29
CA TYR A 111 18.00 2.86 -9.53
C TYR A 111 17.52 2.91 -10.99
N VAL A 112 17.18 1.76 -11.57
CA VAL A 112 16.41 1.63 -12.83
C VAL A 112 15.06 1.01 -12.48
N VAL A 113 13.99 1.80 -12.49
CA VAL A 113 12.66 1.40 -12.04
C VAL A 113 11.73 1.20 -13.24
N ILE A 114 11.17 0.00 -13.37
CA ILE A 114 10.09 -0.29 -14.33
C ILE A 114 8.78 0.24 -13.76
N ASP A 115 8.05 1.04 -14.53
CA ASP A 115 6.71 1.49 -14.17
C ASP A 115 5.61 0.52 -14.64
N ASP A 116 4.34 0.94 -14.68
CA ASP A 116 3.21 0.03 -14.96
C ASP A 116 3.27 -0.61 -16.38
N CYS A 117 2.36 -1.54 -16.67
CA CYS A 117 2.28 -2.37 -17.88
C CYS A 117 3.38 -3.43 -18.06
N TRP A 118 4.12 -3.81 -17.01
CA TRP A 118 5.05 -4.93 -17.10
C TRP A 118 4.37 -6.28 -16.86
N GLN A 119 3.33 -6.31 -16.04
CA GLN A 119 2.57 -7.49 -15.67
C GLN A 119 1.28 -7.62 -16.50
N VAL A 120 0.89 -8.85 -16.82
CA VAL A 120 -0.27 -9.13 -17.69
C VAL A 120 -1.32 -10.03 -17.06
N ALA A 121 -0.94 -10.88 -16.12
CA ALA A 121 -1.82 -11.87 -15.51
C ALA A 121 -1.28 -12.31 -14.14
N ARG A 122 -2.05 -13.17 -13.47
CA ARG A 122 -1.56 -14.01 -12.36
C ARG A 122 -1.56 -15.47 -12.79
N ASP A 123 -0.53 -16.22 -12.39
CA ASP A 123 -0.47 -17.67 -12.61
C ASP A 123 -1.39 -18.43 -11.63
N ARG A 124 -1.41 -19.78 -11.73
CA ARG A 124 -2.24 -20.62 -10.86
C ARG A 124 -1.85 -20.56 -9.38
N ALA A 125 -0.63 -20.15 -9.06
CA ALA A 125 -0.16 -19.94 -7.71
C ALA A 125 -0.44 -18.50 -7.21
N GLY A 126 -1.11 -17.69 -8.04
CA GLY A 126 -1.44 -16.30 -7.74
C GLY A 126 -0.29 -15.32 -7.97
N ARG A 127 0.85 -15.74 -8.55
CA ARG A 127 2.00 -14.86 -8.78
C ARG A 127 1.81 -13.99 -10.01
N LEU A 128 2.31 -12.76 -9.98
CA LEU A 128 2.34 -11.88 -11.14
C LEU A 128 3.16 -12.49 -12.30
N VAL A 129 2.61 -12.40 -13.51
CA VAL A 129 3.23 -12.86 -14.76
C VAL A 129 3.61 -11.65 -15.59
N ALA A 130 4.89 -11.54 -15.94
CA ALA A 130 5.40 -10.49 -16.81
C ALA A 130 4.95 -10.70 -18.27
N ASP A 131 4.80 -9.60 -19.01
CA ASP A 131 4.57 -9.60 -20.46
C ASP A 131 5.78 -10.26 -21.15
N SER A 132 5.62 -11.48 -21.67
CA SER A 132 6.71 -12.22 -22.30
C SER A 132 7.15 -11.63 -23.64
N ALA A 133 6.34 -10.79 -24.29
CA ALA A 133 6.76 -10.08 -25.50
C ALA A 133 7.72 -8.94 -25.16
N ARG A 134 7.52 -8.27 -24.02
CA ARG A 134 8.38 -7.17 -23.54
C ARG A 134 9.57 -7.68 -22.72
N PHE A 135 9.35 -8.73 -21.94
CA PHE A 135 10.31 -9.34 -21.04
C PHE A 135 10.45 -10.82 -21.37
N PRO A 136 11.08 -11.18 -22.51
CA PRO A 136 11.17 -12.57 -22.98
C PRO A 136 11.93 -13.49 -22.01
N GLY A 137 12.87 -12.95 -21.22
CA GLY A 137 13.53 -13.67 -20.13
C GLY A 137 12.81 -13.58 -18.77
N GLY A 138 11.73 -12.80 -18.68
CA GLY A 138 11.11 -12.41 -17.42
C GLY A 138 11.89 -11.35 -16.65
N ILE A 139 11.39 -11.02 -15.45
CA ILE A 139 11.93 -9.91 -14.65
C ILE A 139 13.27 -10.23 -14.01
N LYS A 140 13.45 -11.46 -13.50
CA LYS A 140 14.69 -11.82 -12.80
C LYS A 140 15.95 -11.65 -13.67
N PRO A 141 16.01 -12.17 -14.92
CA PRO A 141 17.18 -11.94 -15.76
C PRO A 141 17.44 -10.46 -16.08
N LEU A 142 16.38 -9.65 -16.17
CA LEU A 142 16.53 -8.19 -16.33
C LEU A 142 17.12 -7.54 -15.08
N ALA A 143 16.65 -7.92 -13.89
CA ALA A 143 17.22 -7.45 -12.63
C ALA A 143 18.69 -7.86 -12.51
N ASP A 144 19.01 -9.13 -12.79
CA ASP A 144 20.39 -9.65 -12.78
C ASP A 144 21.28 -8.87 -13.76
N TYR A 145 20.77 -8.51 -14.95
CA TYR A 145 21.49 -7.66 -15.90
C TYR A 145 21.73 -6.25 -15.34
N VAL A 146 20.72 -5.60 -14.76
CA VAL A 146 20.86 -4.26 -14.13
C VAL A 146 21.89 -4.31 -13.00
N HIS A 147 21.86 -5.35 -12.17
CA HIS A 147 22.86 -5.56 -11.11
C HIS A 147 24.27 -5.75 -11.68
N SER A 148 24.42 -6.46 -12.81
CA SER A 148 25.73 -6.63 -13.48
C SER A 148 26.38 -5.31 -13.92
N LYS A 149 25.58 -4.24 -14.05
CA LYS A 149 26.02 -2.88 -14.39
C LYS A 149 26.39 -2.04 -13.16
N GLY A 150 26.26 -2.60 -11.96
CA GLY A 150 26.42 -1.87 -10.70
C GLY A 150 25.26 -0.93 -10.39
N LEU A 151 24.08 -1.19 -10.99
CA LEU A 151 22.83 -0.48 -10.73
C LEU A 151 21.91 -1.35 -9.87
N LYS A 152 20.82 -0.77 -9.37
CA LYS A 152 19.76 -1.39 -8.60
C LYS A 152 18.48 -1.43 -9.41
N PHE A 153 17.70 -2.49 -9.26
CA PHE A 153 16.51 -2.72 -10.04
C PHE A 153 15.24 -2.39 -9.25
N GLY A 154 14.33 -1.63 -9.86
CA GLY A 154 13.04 -1.30 -9.28
C GLY A 154 11.86 -1.78 -10.11
N ILE A 155 10.73 -1.99 -9.46
CA ILE A 155 9.50 -2.44 -10.10
C ILE A 155 8.28 -1.66 -9.58
N TYR A 156 7.22 -1.66 -10.37
CA TYR A 156 5.94 -1.06 -10.05
C TYR A 156 4.89 -2.09 -9.62
N THR A 157 4.03 -1.70 -8.69
CA THR A 157 2.77 -2.37 -8.39
C THR A 157 1.72 -1.32 -7.97
N ASP A 158 0.52 -1.76 -7.63
CA ASP A 158 -0.59 -0.90 -7.19
C ASP A 158 -1.29 -1.53 -5.98
N ALA A 159 -1.54 -0.75 -4.93
CA ALA A 159 -2.20 -1.23 -3.70
C ALA A 159 -3.68 -1.58 -3.91
N GLY A 160 -4.29 -1.13 -5.01
CA GLY A 160 -5.63 -1.47 -5.43
C GLY A 160 -5.73 -2.79 -6.20
N ARG A 161 -6.93 -3.07 -6.70
CA ARG A 161 -7.26 -4.35 -7.37
C ARG A 161 -6.60 -4.45 -8.74
N LEU A 162 -6.48 -3.33 -9.42
CA LEU A 162 -5.84 -3.18 -10.72
C LEU A 162 -4.94 -1.96 -10.69
N THR A 163 -3.86 -2.00 -11.47
CA THR A 163 -3.01 -0.85 -11.70
C THR A 163 -3.74 0.26 -12.46
N CYS A 164 -3.14 1.44 -12.54
CA CYS A 164 -3.69 2.56 -13.30
C CYS A 164 -3.94 2.22 -14.78
N GLN A 165 -3.17 1.30 -15.37
CA GLN A 165 -3.40 0.79 -16.73
C GLN A 165 -4.19 -0.53 -16.78
N GLY A 166 -4.91 -0.88 -15.71
CA GLY A 166 -5.81 -2.04 -15.68
C GLY A 166 -5.09 -3.39 -15.63
N ARG A 167 -3.83 -3.43 -15.19
CA ARG A 167 -3.09 -4.68 -14.97
C ARG A 167 -3.35 -5.22 -13.56
N PRO A 168 -3.03 -6.49 -13.24
CA PRO A 168 -3.17 -6.98 -11.88
C PRO A 168 -2.41 -6.13 -10.84
N GLY A 169 -3.13 -5.60 -9.85
CA GLY A 169 -2.56 -4.93 -8.66
C GLY A 169 -2.33 -5.91 -7.51
N THR A 170 -1.75 -5.46 -6.40
CA THR A 170 -1.29 -6.30 -5.29
C THR A 170 -2.34 -6.56 -4.20
N TYR A 171 -3.50 -5.89 -4.25
CA TYR A 171 -4.54 -6.04 -3.23
C TYR A 171 -4.89 -7.52 -2.94
N GLY A 172 -4.72 -7.96 -1.70
CA GLY A 172 -4.97 -9.33 -1.26
C GLY A 172 -3.91 -10.37 -1.69
N SER A 173 -2.83 -9.94 -2.34
CA SER A 173 -1.70 -10.75 -2.80
C SER A 173 -0.35 -10.22 -2.30
N GLU A 174 -0.36 -9.30 -1.33
CA GLU A 174 0.79 -8.50 -0.87
C GLU A 174 1.98 -9.40 -0.49
N GLU A 175 1.74 -10.46 0.29
CA GLU A 175 2.79 -11.41 0.70
C GLU A 175 3.37 -12.23 -0.45
N ILE A 176 2.53 -12.58 -1.45
CA ILE A 176 2.98 -13.35 -2.62
C ILE A 176 3.81 -12.46 -3.53
N ASP A 177 3.37 -11.22 -3.74
CA ASP A 177 4.03 -10.26 -4.63
C ASP A 177 5.34 -9.77 -4.02
N ALA A 178 5.36 -9.40 -2.74
CA ALA A 178 6.59 -9.01 -2.05
C ALA A 178 7.65 -10.12 -2.07
N ARG A 179 7.23 -11.37 -1.84
CA ARG A 179 8.13 -12.54 -1.94
C ARG A 179 8.62 -12.74 -3.38
N THR A 180 7.74 -12.61 -4.36
CA THR A 180 8.09 -12.71 -5.79
C THR A 180 9.12 -11.65 -6.18
N PHE A 181 8.94 -10.41 -5.74
CA PHE A 181 9.88 -9.31 -5.99
C PHE A 181 11.24 -9.57 -5.32
N ALA A 182 11.25 -10.08 -4.09
CA ALA A 182 12.48 -10.47 -3.42
C ALA A 182 13.22 -11.59 -4.15
N GLU A 183 12.52 -12.63 -4.61
CA GLU A 183 13.07 -13.75 -5.39
C GLU A 183 13.65 -13.28 -6.74
N TRP A 184 13.04 -12.28 -7.37
CA TRP A 184 13.54 -11.69 -8.61
C TRP A 184 14.70 -10.71 -8.42
N GLY A 185 15.05 -10.35 -7.18
CA GLY A 185 16.14 -9.43 -6.91
C GLY A 185 15.76 -7.95 -6.99
N VAL A 186 14.48 -7.61 -6.84
CA VAL A 186 14.04 -6.20 -6.81
C VAL A 186 14.64 -5.48 -5.60
N ASP A 187 15.07 -4.24 -5.77
CA ASP A 187 15.66 -3.36 -4.74
C ASP A 187 14.78 -2.16 -4.39
N TYR A 188 13.76 -1.89 -5.22
CA TYR A 188 12.86 -0.75 -5.09
C TYR A 188 11.46 -1.13 -5.58
N VAL A 189 10.42 -0.79 -4.83
CA VAL A 189 9.02 -0.91 -5.29
C VAL A 189 8.33 0.44 -5.22
N LYS A 190 7.77 0.88 -6.36
CA LYS A 190 6.74 1.93 -6.42
C LYS A 190 5.38 1.24 -6.30
N GLU A 191 4.57 1.64 -5.31
CA GLU A 191 3.20 1.14 -5.15
C GLU A 191 2.18 2.27 -5.31
N ASP A 192 1.43 2.22 -6.40
CA ASP A 192 0.41 3.20 -6.77
C ASP A 192 -0.94 2.97 -6.06
N TRP A 193 -1.95 3.79 -6.35
CA TRP A 193 -3.23 3.83 -5.62
C TRP A 193 -4.49 3.77 -6.51
N CYS A 194 -4.40 3.27 -7.75
CA CYS A 194 -5.57 3.18 -8.64
C CYS A 194 -6.50 2.01 -8.25
N ASN A 195 -7.78 2.07 -8.64
CA ASN A 195 -8.78 1.00 -8.39
C ASN A 195 -8.87 0.55 -6.91
N SER A 196 -8.77 1.53 -6.02
CA SER A 196 -8.66 1.39 -4.57
C SER A 196 -9.97 1.74 -3.84
N GLU A 197 -11.11 1.70 -4.53
CA GLU A 197 -12.40 2.08 -3.95
C GLU A 197 -12.74 1.21 -2.74
N GLY A 198 -13.12 1.89 -1.65
CA GLY A 198 -13.45 1.28 -0.36
C GLY A 198 -12.25 0.79 0.43
N LEU A 199 -11.02 1.07 -0.01
CA LEU A 199 -9.81 0.72 0.72
C LEU A 199 -9.28 1.89 1.55
N ASP A 200 -8.65 1.56 2.68
CA ASP A 200 -7.93 2.49 3.53
C ASP A 200 -6.44 2.49 3.16
N ALA A 201 -5.90 3.64 2.76
CA ALA A 201 -4.51 3.80 2.30
C ALA A 201 -3.48 3.45 3.40
N PRO A 202 -3.53 4.04 4.62
CA PRO A 202 -2.63 3.65 5.69
C PRO A 202 -2.58 2.13 5.92
N THR A 203 -3.74 1.47 5.89
CA THR A 203 -3.84 0.02 6.06
C THR A 203 -3.20 -0.76 4.91
N GLN A 204 -3.52 -0.44 3.64
CA GLN A 204 -2.99 -1.24 2.52
C GLN A 204 -1.47 -1.07 2.39
N TYR A 205 -0.96 0.16 2.45
CA TYR A 205 0.48 0.41 2.40
C TYR A 205 1.21 -0.23 3.60
N ALA A 206 0.60 -0.29 4.79
CA ALA A 206 1.19 -0.99 5.93
C ALA A 206 1.26 -2.51 5.73
N LYS A 207 0.24 -3.13 5.12
CA LYS A 207 0.28 -4.55 4.76
C LYS A 207 1.42 -4.84 3.80
N PHE A 208 1.59 -4.01 2.77
CA PHE A 208 2.66 -4.22 1.80
C PHE A 208 4.05 -3.96 2.40
N ARG A 209 4.22 -2.95 3.27
CA ARG A 209 5.43 -2.80 4.11
C ARG A 209 5.77 -4.08 4.86
N ASP A 210 4.79 -4.65 5.56
CA ASP A 210 5.01 -5.85 6.39
C ASP A 210 5.34 -7.07 5.52
N ALA A 211 4.71 -7.18 4.35
CA ALA A 211 5.02 -8.20 3.35
C ALA A 211 6.46 -8.07 2.82
N LEU A 212 6.93 -6.85 2.50
CA LEU A 212 8.32 -6.58 2.11
C LEU A 212 9.31 -6.95 3.21
N ALA A 213 9.03 -6.59 4.46
CA ALA A 213 9.86 -6.96 5.60
C ALA A 213 9.94 -8.50 5.78
N LYS A 214 8.81 -9.20 5.60
CA LYS A 214 8.72 -10.66 5.68
C LYS A 214 9.47 -11.37 4.55
N ALA A 215 9.60 -10.72 3.38
CA ALA A 215 10.33 -11.26 2.23
C ALA A 215 11.86 -11.30 2.42
N ARG A 216 12.39 -10.65 3.48
CA ARG A 216 13.81 -10.68 3.90
C ARG A 216 14.83 -10.23 2.84
N ARG A 217 14.39 -9.49 1.82
CA ARG A 217 15.27 -8.70 0.95
C ARG A 217 15.09 -7.22 1.29
N PRO A 218 16.16 -6.44 1.47
CA PRO A 218 16.04 -4.99 1.60
C PRO A 218 15.49 -4.37 0.31
N ILE A 219 14.28 -3.81 0.37
CA ILE A 219 13.59 -3.19 -0.76
C ILE A 219 13.14 -1.79 -0.35
N VAL A 220 13.55 -0.77 -1.10
CA VAL A 220 13.08 0.61 -0.91
C VAL A 220 11.60 0.67 -1.25
N PHE A 221 10.79 1.21 -0.35
CA PHE A 221 9.35 1.27 -0.52
C PHE A 221 8.87 2.69 -0.79
N SER A 222 8.40 2.94 -2.02
CA SER A 222 7.90 4.22 -2.51
C SER A 222 6.38 4.23 -2.61
N ILE A 223 5.73 5.01 -1.74
CA ILE A 223 4.28 5.18 -1.68
C ILE A 223 3.85 6.19 -2.75
N CYS A 224 2.81 5.84 -3.52
CA CYS A 224 2.35 6.62 -4.65
C CYS A 224 0.81 6.79 -4.61
N GLU A 225 0.29 7.52 -3.61
CA GLU A 225 -1.15 7.80 -3.46
C GLU A 225 -1.55 9.28 -3.66
N TRP A 226 -0.62 10.05 -4.23
CA TRP A 226 -0.84 11.44 -4.67
C TRP A 226 -1.08 12.49 -3.60
N GLY A 227 -0.78 12.19 -2.34
CA GLY A 227 -1.06 13.09 -1.22
C GLY A 227 -2.52 13.05 -0.76
N SER A 228 -3.37 12.26 -1.44
CA SER A 228 -4.83 12.32 -1.33
C SER A 228 -5.33 11.86 0.05
N ASN A 229 -4.56 11.00 0.72
CA ASN A 229 -4.86 10.43 2.03
C ASN A 229 -3.87 10.91 3.10
N GLN A 230 -3.28 12.09 2.91
CA GLN A 230 -2.41 12.75 3.88
C GLN A 230 -1.22 11.88 4.32
N PRO A 231 -0.39 11.40 3.38
CA PRO A 231 0.71 10.47 3.65
C PRO A 231 1.77 11.05 4.60
N TRP A 232 1.84 12.37 4.80
CA TRP A 232 2.73 12.96 5.80
C TRP A 232 2.39 12.54 7.24
N GLU A 233 1.15 12.11 7.52
CA GLU A 233 0.73 11.68 8.87
C GLU A 233 1.13 10.23 9.20
N TRP A 234 1.29 9.38 8.19
CA TRP A 234 1.48 7.93 8.36
C TRP A 234 2.63 7.33 7.54
N GLY A 235 2.93 7.89 6.38
CA GLY A 235 4.04 7.54 5.49
C GLY A 235 5.39 7.39 6.19
N PRO A 236 5.80 8.26 7.14
CA PRO A 236 7.05 8.11 7.88
C PRO A 236 7.21 6.79 8.65
N ARG A 237 6.11 6.08 8.92
CA ARG A 237 6.08 4.77 9.61
C ARG A 237 5.85 3.60 8.65
N THR A 238 5.61 3.90 7.37
CA THR A 238 5.14 2.94 6.39
C THR A 238 6.13 2.73 5.26
N GLY A 239 6.56 3.80 4.59
CA GLY A 239 7.44 3.74 3.43
C GLY A 239 8.72 4.56 3.62
N ASN A 240 9.65 4.39 2.68
CA ASN A 240 10.91 5.14 2.64
C ASN A 240 10.74 6.55 2.04
N LEU A 241 9.74 6.71 1.16
CA LEU A 241 9.36 7.96 0.52
C LEU A 241 7.90 7.87 0.08
N TRP A 242 7.25 9.02 -0.08
CA TRP A 242 5.89 9.13 -0.59
C TRP A 242 5.75 10.31 -1.54
N ARG A 243 4.91 10.12 -2.56
CA ARG A 243 4.46 11.20 -3.45
C ARG A 243 3.48 12.11 -2.69
N THR A 244 3.57 13.43 -2.91
CA THR A 244 2.78 14.43 -2.16
C THR A 244 1.72 15.15 -2.98
N THR A 245 1.66 14.92 -4.29
CA THR A 245 0.76 15.61 -5.24
C THR A 245 0.28 14.63 -6.32
N GLY A 246 -0.60 15.09 -7.22
CA GLY A 246 -0.87 14.39 -8.49
C GLY A 246 0.36 14.23 -9.40
N ASP A 247 0.16 13.58 -10.54
CA ASP A 247 1.21 13.38 -11.55
C ASP A 247 1.78 14.69 -12.10
N ILE A 248 3.10 14.71 -12.30
CA ILE A 248 3.78 15.79 -13.01
C ILE A 248 3.49 15.69 -14.52
N GLY A 249 3.30 16.82 -15.18
CA GLY A 249 3.33 16.94 -16.63
C GLY A 249 4.52 17.77 -17.11
N ASP A 250 4.98 17.51 -18.34
CA ASP A 250 6.07 18.25 -18.98
C ASP A 250 5.62 19.65 -19.45
N ARG A 251 5.29 20.50 -18.48
CA ARG A 251 4.87 21.90 -18.68
C ARG A 251 5.13 22.71 -17.43
N TRP A 252 5.51 23.97 -17.62
CA TRP A 252 5.84 24.91 -16.53
C TRP A 252 4.75 24.98 -15.44
N ALA A 253 3.49 25.08 -15.85
CA ALA A 253 2.37 25.17 -14.93
C ALA A 253 2.22 23.93 -14.03
N SER A 254 2.63 22.74 -14.50
CA SER A 254 2.64 21.54 -13.65
C SER A 254 3.77 21.57 -12.64
N MET A 255 4.96 22.06 -13.02
CA MET A 255 6.08 22.18 -12.08
C MET A 255 5.75 23.15 -10.95
N ILE A 256 5.17 24.32 -11.28
CA ILE A 256 4.78 25.31 -10.28
C ILE A 256 3.71 24.77 -9.34
N ALA A 257 2.71 24.06 -9.85
CA ALA A 257 1.66 23.45 -9.02
C ALA A 257 2.17 22.38 -8.03
N ILE A 258 3.35 21.79 -8.27
CA ILE A 258 3.97 20.83 -7.34
C ILE A 258 4.84 21.56 -6.30
N LEU A 259 5.49 22.65 -6.70
CA LEU A 259 6.31 23.46 -5.80
C LEU A 259 5.46 24.21 -4.77
N ASP A 260 4.33 24.75 -5.23
CA ASP A 260 3.44 25.59 -4.45
C ASP A 260 2.27 24.76 -3.90
N LEU A 261 2.44 24.25 -2.68
CA LEU A 261 1.44 23.42 -1.97
C LEU A 261 0.46 24.27 -1.14
N SER A 262 0.43 25.59 -1.34
CA SER A 262 -0.40 26.55 -0.57
C SER A 262 -1.88 26.51 -0.93
#